data_AF-A0A9P6EL73-F1
#
_entry.id   AF-A0A9P6EL73-F1
#
_cell.length_a   1.000
_cell.length_b   1.000
_cell.length_c   1.000
_cell.angle_alpha   90.00
_cell.angle_beta   90.00
_cell.angle_gamma   90.00
#
_symmetry.space_group_name_H-M   'P 1'
#
loop_
_entity.id
_entity.type
_entity.pdbx_description
1 polymer ?
#
loop_
_entity_poly.entity_id
_entity_poly.type
_entity_poly.pdbx_seq_one_letter_code
_entity_poly.pdbx_strand_id
1 'polypeptide(L)' 'AFLHSTNPIILSACAEPCIASADYGTCQQTDIKCLCTSNAFVAGTTACIQSKCTGDDLTKAQTVATGLCSSVVRLDIRAH' A
#
# COMPACT_ATOMS: atom_id res chain seq x y z
N ALA A 1 24.56 -6.71 -10.72
CA ALA A 1 23.68 -6.44 -9.56
C ALA A 1 22.27 -6.26 -10.11
N PHE A 2 21.32 -7.02 -9.58
CA PHE A 2 20.05 -7.34 -10.24
C PHE A 2 19.23 -6.11 -10.63
N LEU A 3 18.92 -6.06 -11.93
CA LEU A 3 17.91 -5.22 -12.56
C LEU A 3 16.54 -5.82 -12.26
N HIS A 4 15.69 -5.13 -11.49
CA HIS A 4 14.26 -5.46 -11.44
C HIS A 4 13.47 -4.39 -12.18
N SER A 5 13.54 -4.52 -13.50
CA SER A 5 12.52 -4.08 -14.45
C SER A 5 11.29 -4.98 -14.26
N THR A 6 10.22 -4.44 -13.67
CA THR A 6 8.78 -4.72 -13.94
C THR A 6 7.94 -4.14 -12.80
N ASN A 7 7.30 -2.99 -13.02
CA ASN A 7 6.26 -2.47 -12.14
C ASN A 7 5.04 -3.42 -12.17
N PRO A 8 4.49 -3.81 -11.00
CA PRO A 8 3.36 -3.05 -10.46
C PRO A 8 3.47 -2.89 -8.93
N ILE A 9 3.49 -1.63 -8.47
CA ILE A 9 3.55 -1.25 -7.04
C ILE A 9 4.88 -1.69 -6.42
N ILE A 10 5.96 -0.97 -6.69
CA ILE A 10 7.19 -1.10 -5.90
C ILE A 10 6.90 -0.52 -4.51
N LEU A 11 6.30 -1.35 -3.67
CA LEU A 11 6.48 -1.28 -2.24
C LEU A 11 7.99 -1.49 -2.03
N SER A 12 8.71 -0.43 -1.67
CA SER A 12 10.15 -0.54 -1.37
C SER A 12 10.37 -1.71 -0.39
N ALA A 13 11.49 -2.42 -0.47
CA ALA A 13 11.74 -3.61 0.36
C ALA A 13 11.59 -3.33 1.88
N CYS A 14 11.70 -2.05 2.28
CA CYS A 14 11.44 -1.60 3.64
C CYS A 14 9.95 -1.69 4.07
N ALA A 15 9.02 -1.64 3.12
CA ALA A 15 7.58 -1.60 3.34
C ALA A 15 6.91 -2.97 3.14
N GLU A 16 7.57 -3.91 2.46
CA GLU A 16 7.12 -5.31 2.32
C GLU A 16 6.77 -5.98 3.67
N PRO A 17 7.63 -5.96 4.71
CA PRO A 17 7.28 -6.55 6.00
C PRO A 17 6.12 -5.83 6.70
N CYS A 18 5.93 -4.53 6.41
CA CYS A 18 4.84 -3.76 6.99
C CYS A 18 3.47 -4.17 6.45
N ILE A 19 3.39 -4.54 5.17
CA ILE A 19 2.16 -5.08 4.60
C ILE A 19 2.02 -6.55 5.01
N ALA A 20 3.05 -7.38 4.90
CA ALA A 20 2.98 -8.79 5.28
C ALA A 20 2.51 -9.03 6.73
N SER A 21 2.88 -8.15 7.67
CA SER A 21 2.49 -8.22 9.08
C SER A 21 1.30 -7.32 9.45
N ALA A 22 0.63 -6.70 8.48
CA ALA A 22 -0.48 -5.80 8.73
C ALA A 22 -1.72 -6.53 9.25
N ASP A 23 -2.59 -5.79 9.95
CA ASP A 23 -3.92 -6.26 10.30
C ASP A 23 -4.86 -6.07 9.11
N TYR A 24 -5.17 -7.19 8.45
CA TYR A 24 -6.10 -7.23 7.31
C TYR A 24 -7.57 -7.19 7.74
N GLY A 25 -7.87 -7.38 9.03
CA GLY A 25 -9.22 -7.51 9.55
C GLY A 25 -10.04 -8.54 8.77
N THR A 26 -11.15 -8.09 8.20
CA THR A 26 -12.04 -8.91 7.34
C THR A 26 -11.68 -8.84 5.86
N CYS A 27 -10.70 -8.02 5.47
CA CYS A 27 -10.30 -7.84 4.09
C CYS A 27 -9.36 -8.96 3.63
N GLN A 28 -9.45 -9.32 2.36
CA GLN A 28 -8.42 -10.16 1.73
C GLN A 28 -7.18 -9.31 1.46
N GLN A 29 -6.00 -9.94 1.51
CA GLN A 29 -4.73 -9.27 1.23
C GLN A 29 -4.66 -8.67 -0.19
N THR A 30 -5.43 -9.22 -1.12
CA THR A 30 -5.55 -8.73 -2.51
C THR A 30 -6.72 -7.77 -2.72
N ASP A 31 -7.59 -7.57 -1.74
CA ASP A 31 -8.75 -6.67 -1.84
C ASP A 31 -8.34 -5.25 -1.47
N ILE A 32 -7.66 -4.58 -2.39
CA ILE A 32 -7.15 -3.22 -2.22
C ILE A 32 -8.28 -2.24 -1.86
N LYS A 33 -9.49 -2.45 -2.38
CA LYS A 33 -10.64 -1.59 -2.06
C LYS A 33 -11.01 -1.73 -0.58
N CYS A 34 -11.19 -2.96 -0.10
CA CYS A 34 -11.46 -3.20 1.32
C CYS A 34 -10.33 -2.67 2.21
N LEU A 35 -9.07 -2.96 1.85
CA LEU A 35 -7.91 -2.52 2.61
C LEU A 35 -7.79 -1.01 2.70
N CYS A 36 -8.03 -0.28 1.60
CA CYS A 36 -8.02 1.18 1.59
C CYS A 36 -9.19 1.80 2.36
N THR A 37 -10.27 1.05 2.62
CA THR A 37 -11.37 1.49 3.50
C THR A 37 -11.14 1.13 4.97
N SER A 38 -10.23 0.19 5.26
CA SER A 38 -9.89 -0.21 6.62
C SER A 38 -8.92 0.81 7.23
N ASN A 39 -9.44 1.66 8.12
CA ASN A 39 -8.62 2.64 8.83
C ASN A 39 -7.52 1.97 9.67
N ALA A 40 -7.79 0.80 10.25
CA ALA A 40 -6.81 0.03 11.00
C ALA A 40 -5.63 -0.42 10.11
N PHE A 41 -5.93 -0.97 8.92
CA PHE A 41 -4.92 -1.37 7.96
C PHE A 41 -4.11 -0.17 7.47
N VAL A 42 -4.78 0.91 7.04
CA VAL A 42 -4.11 2.11 6.51
C VAL A 42 -3.24 2.76 7.57
N ALA A 43 -3.74 2.98 8.78
CA ALA A 43 -2.97 3.59 9.87
C ALA A 43 -1.79 2.70 10.31
N GLY A 44 -2.02 1.40 10.47
CA GLY A 44 -0.99 0.45 10.91
C GLY A 44 0.15 0.30 9.90
N THR A 45 -0.19 0.09 8.61
CA THR A 45 0.82 0.01 7.54
C THR A 45 1.57 1.33 7.39
N THR A 46 0.88 2.47 7.44
CA THR A 46 1.53 3.79 7.36
C THR A 46 2.53 4.01 8.49
N ALA A 47 2.15 3.72 9.74
CA ALA A 47 3.03 3.87 10.90
C ALA A 47 4.26 2.94 10.81
N CYS A 48 4.05 1.70 10.35
CA CYS A 48 5.16 0.78 10.13
C CYS A 48 6.11 1.29 9.04
N ILE A 49 5.57 1.75 7.90
CA ILE A 49 6.35 2.27 6.77
C ILE A 49 7.14 3.52 7.21
N GLN A 50 6.54 4.44 7.96
CA GLN A 50 7.24 5.60 8.51
C GLN A 50 8.36 5.23 9.49
N SER A 51 8.26 4.08 10.15
CA SER A 51 9.28 3.61 11.09
C SER A 51 10.41 2.81 10.42
N LYS A 52 10.14 2.20 9.25
CA LYS A 52 11.07 1.30 8.55
C LYS A 52 11.69 1.91 7.30
N CYS A 53 10.98 2.81 6.65
CA CYS A 53 11.40 3.49 5.43
C CYS A 53 11.74 4.94 5.76
N THR A 54 12.77 5.49 5.10
CA THR A 54 13.18 6.89 5.23
C THR A 54 13.49 7.47 3.84
N GLY A 55 13.67 8.78 3.76
CA GLY A 55 14.05 9.45 2.52
C GLY A 55 13.06 9.24 1.37
N ASP A 56 13.58 8.98 0.17
CA ASP A 56 12.77 8.82 -1.04
C ASP A 56 11.85 7.59 -1.01
N ASP A 57 12.25 6.53 -0.31
CA ASP A 57 11.45 5.30 -0.19
C ASP A 57 10.14 5.56 0.56
N LEU A 58 10.20 6.36 1.63
CA LEU A 58 9.03 6.76 2.39
C LEU A 58 8.08 7.62 1.54
N THR A 59 8.62 8.64 0.87
CA THR A 59 7.85 9.55 0.02
C THR A 59 7.17 8.81 -1.14
N LYS A 60 7.89 7.87 -1.79
CA LYS A 60 7.34 7.05 -2.86
C LYS A 60 6.26 6.10 -2.34
N ALA A 61 6.48 5.42 -1.22
CA ALA A 61 5.50 4.50 -0.63
C ALA A 61 4.19 5.22 -0.28
N GLN A 62 4.27 6.40 0.33
CA GLN A 62 3.09 7.21 0.63
C GLN A 62 2.37 7.68 -0.64
N THR A 63 3.10 8.18 -1.63
CA THR A 63 2.53 8.64 -2.91
C THR A 63 1.78 7.51 -3.63
N VAL A 64 2.38 6.31 -3.67
CA VAL A 64 1.77 5.13 -4.29
C VAL A 64 0.55 4.68 -3.50
N ALA A 65 0.63 4.58 -2.16
CA ALA A 65 -0.49 4.19 -1.31
C ALA A 65 -1.68 5.15 -1.45
N THR A 66 -1.42 6.47 -1.41
CA THR A 66 -2.45 7.49 -1.63
C THR A 66 -3.01 7.41 -3.04
N GLY A 67 -2.18 7.21 -4.06
CA GLY A 67 -2.60 7.05 -5.45
C GLY A 67 -3.50 5.83 -5.65
N LEU A 68 -3.13 4.68 -5.08
CA LEU A 68 -3.91 3.45 -5.11
C LEU A 68 -5.25 3.63 -4.41
N CYS A 69 -5.25 4.11 -3.17
CA CYS A 69 -6.47 4.29 -2.40
C CYS A 69 -7.39 5.37 -2.98
N SER A 70 -6.83 6.42 -3.58
CA SER A 70 -7.62 7.42 -4.30
C SER A 70 -8.18 6.88 -5.61
N SER A 71 -7.44 5.99 -6.27
CA SER A 71 -7.88 5.34 -7.51
C SER A 71 -8.99 4.34 -7.26
N VAL A 72 -8.93 3.51 -6.21
CA VAL A 72 -10.03 2.58 -5.88
C VAL A 72 -11.30 3.31 -5.44
N VAL A 73 -11.18 4.45 -4.77
CA VAL A 73 -12.34 5.31 -4.44
C VAL A 73 -12.95 5.95 -5.70
N ARG A 74 -12.15 6.15 -6.76
CA ARG A 74 -12.59 6.74 -8.05
C ARG A 74 -12.97 5.69 -9.11
N LEU A 75 -12.44 4.47 -9.05
CA LEU A 75 -12.69 3.41 -10.03
C LEU A 75 -14.06 2.72 -9.85
N ASP A 76 -14.78 2.97 -8.76
CA ASP A 76 -16.14 2.43 -8.55
C ASP A 76 -17.25 3.20 -9.30
N ILE A 77 -16.91 4.09 -10.24
CA ILE A 77 -17.87 4.82 -11.09
C ILE A 77 -18.12 4.13 -12.46
N ARG A 78 -17.46 3.00 -12.77
CA ARG A 78 -17.78 2.10 -13.89
C ARG A 78 -17.26 0.69 -13.56
N ALA A 79 -17.96 -0.43 -13.61
CA ALA A 79 -19.26 -0.89 -14.11
C ALA A 79 -19.57 -2.22 -13.36
N HIS A 80 -20.80 -2.68 -13.11
CA HIS A 80 -21.75 -3.26 -14.07
C HIS A 80 -21.11 -4.28 -15.04
#